data_AF-A0AAE6JG96-F1
#
_entry.id   AF-A0AAE6JG96-F1
#
_cell.length_a   1.000
_cell.length_b   1.000
_cell.length_c   1.000
_cell.angle_alpha   90.00
_cell.angle_beta   90.00
_cell.angle_gamma   90.00
#
_symmetry.space_group_name_H-M   'P 1'
#
loop_
_entity.id
_entity.type
_entity.pdbx_description
1 polymer ?
#
loop_
_entity_poly.entity_id
_entity_poly.type
_entity_poly.pdbx_seq_one_letter_code
_entity_poly.pdbx_strand_id
1 'polypeptide(L)' 'MEKFEIKVNGAQDVFYFEVQILREEHCTYQVYENGTLVAVFEPDEEEYLHVCDNPGGLDEEVIYQIALKIEAQTV' A
#
# COMPACT_ATOMS: atom_id res chain seq x y z
N MET A 1 -0.22 -7.27 -15.09
CA MET A 1 -0.41 -6.99 -13.66
C MET A 1 0.97 -6.89 -13.09
N GLU A 2 1.30 -5.76 -12.48
CA GLU A 2 2.63 -5.48 -11.95
C GLU A 2 2.61 -5.72 -10.45
N LYS A 3 3.73 -6.21 -9.94
CA LYS A 3 3.93 -6.51 -8.53
C LYS A 3 5.32 -6.05 -8.12
N PHE A 4 5.43 -5.51 -6.92
CA PHE A 4 6.71 -5.13 -6.32
C PHE A 4 6.64 -5.23 -4.81
N GLU A 5 7.81 -5.31 -4.17
CA GLU A 5 7.91 -5.37 -2.73
C GLU A 5 8.27 -3.99 -2.16
N ILE A 6 7.69 -3.66 -1.01
CA ILE A 6 8.05 -2.48 -0.23
C ILE A 6 8.52 -2.90 1.15
N LYS A 7 9.48 -2.14 1.66
CA LYS A 7 9.94 -2.23 3.05
C LYS A 7 9.49 -0.99 3.81
N VAL A 8 8.78 -1.19 4.91
CA VAL A 8 8.33 -0.14 5.81
C VAL A 8 8.99 -0.34 7.16
N ASN A 9 9.64 0.69 7.69
CA ASN A 9 10.16 0.65 9.05
C ASN A 9 9.09 1.25 9.96
N GLY A 10 8.47 0.43 10.80
CA GLY A 10 7.67 0.91 11.91
C GLY A 10 8.55 1.32 13.10
N ALA A 11 7.91 1.77 14.17
CA ALA A 11 8.62 2.24 15.36
C ALA A 11 9.48 1.17 16.04
N GLN A 12 9.08 -0.11 15.97
CA GLN A 12 9.78 -1.23 16.61
C GLN A 12 10.14 -2.36 15.65
N ASP A 13 9.43 -2.48 14.52
CA ASP A 13 9.54 -3.60 13.59
C ASP A 13 9.74 -3.14 12.15
N VAL A 14 10.30 -4.04 11.34
CA VAL A 14 10.42 -3.87 9.89
C VAL A 14 9.38 -4.76 9.22
N PHE A 15 8.51 -4.14 8.42
CA PHE A 15 7.48 -4.82 7.66
C PHE A 15 7.89 -4.95 6.19
N TYR A 16 7.51 -6.09 5.61
CA TYR A 16 7.71 -6.38 4.19
C TYR A 16 6.33 -6.65 3.58
N PHE A 17 5.98 -5.86 2.57
CA PHE A 17 4.71 -6.00 1.89
C PHE A 17 4.90 -6.25 0.40
N GLU A 18 4.04 -7.09 -0.17
CA GLU A 18 3.86 -7.22 -1.61
C GLU A 18 2.75 -6.25 -2.05
N VAL A 19 3.04 -5.42 -3.04
CA VAL A 19 2.07 -4.52 -3.67
C VAL A 19 1.70 -5.09 -5.02
N GLN A 20 0.40 -5.20 -5.29
CA GLN A 20 -0.16 -5.60 -6.58
C GLN A 20 -0.94 -4.44 -7.18
N ILE A 21 -0.60 -4.06 -8.41
CA ILE A 21 -1.30 -3.03 -9.18
C ILE A 21 -2.37 -3.69 -10.06
N LEU A 22 -3.62 -3.33 -9.80
CA LEU A 22 -4.79 -3.70 -10.60
C LEU A 22 -4.96 -2.72 -11.77
N ARG A 23 -5.69 -3.12 -12.82
CA ARG A 23 -6.03 -2.23 -13.96
C ARG A 23 -7.35 -1.49 -13.76
N GLU A 24 -7.80 -1.39 -12.51
CA GLU A 24 -9.08 -0.80 -12.14
C GLU A 24 -8.88 0.70 -11.85
N GLU A 25 -9.90 1.50 -12.17
CA GLU A 25 -9.90 2.95 -11.93
C GLU A 25 -9.99 3.30 -10.43
N HIS A 26 -10.43 2.35 -9.60
CA HIS A 26 -10.57 2.49 -8.15
C HIS A 26 -9.82 1.39 -7.41
N CYS A 27 -9.37 1.69 -6.20
CA CYS A 27 -8.72 0.73 -5.28
C CYS A 27 -7.60 -0.07 -5.95
N THR A 28 -6.83 0.62 -6.79
CA THR A 28 -5.85 0.09 -7.75
C THR A 28 -4.70 -0.66 -7.08
N TYR A 29 -4.31 -0.29 -5.87
CA TYR A 29 -3.15 -0.86 -5.19
C TYR A 29 -3.58 -1.76 -4.04
N GLN A 30 -3.28 -3.04 -4.14
CA GLN A 30 -3.51 -4.00 -3.06
C GLN A 30 -2.20 -4.36 -2.38
N VAL A 31 -2.18 -4.29 -1.06
CA VAL A 31 -0.99 -4.49 -0.24
C VAL A 31 -1.17 -5.74 0.62
N TYR A 32 -0.21 -6.64 0.53
CA TYR A 32 -0.25 -7.95 1.15
C TYR A 32 0.92 -8.15 2.11
N GLU A 33 0.65 -8.76 3.26
CA GLU A 33 1.65 -9.26 4.20
C GLU A 33 1.54 -10.79 4.27
N ASN A 34 2.62 -11.51 3.97
CA ASN A 34 2.64 -12.98 3.97
C ASN A 34 1.48 -13.60 3.15
N GLY A 35 1.10 -12.97 2.03
CA GLY A 35 0.00 -13.40 1.16
C GLY A 35 -1.41 -13.03 1.64
N THR A 36 -1.54 -12.32 2.77
CA THR A 36 -2.82 -11.83 3.31
C THR A 36 -3.01 -10.37 2.92
N LEU A 37 -4.18 -10.01 2.38
CA LEU A 37 -4.50 -8.62 2.05
C LEU A 37 -4.65 -7.80 3.35
N VAL A 38 -3.85 -6.74 3.49
CA VAL A 38 -3.80 -5.92 4.70
C VAL A 38 -4.22 -4.47 4.48
N ALA A 39 -4.03 -3.94 3.27
CA ALA A 39 -4.46 -2.59 2.91
C ALA A 39 -4.75 -2.47 1.41
N VAL A 40 -5.60 -1.53 1.05
CA VAL A 40 -5.96 -1.19 -0.32
C VAL A 40 -5.93 0.32 -0.48
N PHE A 41 -5.30 0.80 -1.55
CA PHE A 41 -5.16 2.23 -1.84
C PHE A 41 -5.71 2.58 -3.22
N GLU A 42 -6.18 3.81 -3.35
CA GLU A 42 -6.52 4.44 -4.62
C GLU A 42 -5.86 5.80 -4.75
N PRO A 43 -5.43 6.20 -5.96
CA PRO A 43 -4.98 7.57 -6.20
C PRO A 43 -6.19 8.52 -6.22
N ASP A 44 -6.03 9.71 -5.65
CA ASP A 44 -6.98 10.81 -5.84
C ASP A 44 -6.75 11.55 -7.17
N GLU A 45 -7.50 12.64 -7.39
CA GLU A 45 -7.40 13.49 -8.58
C GLU A 45 -6.01 14.15 -8.74
N GLU A 46 -5.21 14.22 -7.68
CA GLU A 46 -3.85 14.77 -7.67
C GLU A 46 -2.78 13.66 -7.63
N GLU A 47 -3.18 12.40 -7.85
CA GLU A 47 -2.35 11.18 -7.83
C GLU A 47 -1.75 10.82 -6.45
N TYR A 48 -2.26 11.39 -5.36
CA TYR A 48 -1.89 10.97 -4.00
C TYR A 48 -2.67 9.76 -3.56
N LEU A 49 -2.01 8.82 -2.88
CA LEU A 49 -2.65 7.59 -2.43
C LEU A 49 -3.45 7.78 -1.15
N HIS A 50 -4.73 7.42 -1.21
CA HIS A 50 -5.62 7.32 -0.06
C HIS A 50 -5.98 5.87 0.22
N VAL A 51 -6.28 5.55 1.48
CA VAL A 51 -6.78 4.23 1.85
C VAL A 51 -8.22 4.07 1.35
N CYS A 52 -8.42 3.05 0.51
CA CYS A 52 -9.72 2.53 0.13
C CYS A 52 -10.22 1.52 1.19
N ASP A 53 -9.35 0.62 1.67
CA ASP A 53 -9.69 -0.34 2.74
C ASP A 53 -8.46 -0.71 3.60
N ASN A 54 -8.67 -1.07 4.86
CA ASN A 54 -7.63 -1.49 5.82
C ASN A 54 -8.04 -2.77 6.56
N PRO A 55 -8.20 -3.91 5.86
CA PRO A 55 -8.63 -5.18 6.46
C PRO A 55 -7.61 -5.74 7.46
N GLY A 56 -6.34 -5.36 7.35
CA GLY A 56 -5.27 -5.75 8.27
C GLY A 56 -5.30 -5.00 9.60
N GLY A 57 -6.12 -3.94 9.71
CA GLY A 57 -6.15 -3.10 10.91
C GLY A 57 -4.81 -2.43 11.19
N LEU A 58 -4.06 -2.07 10.14
CA LEU A 58 -2.76 -1.43 10.25
C LEU A 58 -2.91 -0.05 10.91
N ASP A 59 -1.93 0.32 11.72
CA ASP A 59 -1.87 1.65 12.32
C ASP A 59 -1.66 2.74 11.25
N GLU A 60 -2.16 3.94 11.53
CA GLU A 60 -2.13 5.09 10.61
C GLU A 60 -0.71 5.43 10.14
N GLU A 61 0.28 5.32 11.02
CA GLU A 61 1.69 5.55 10.66
C GLU A 61 2.19 4.53 9.62
N VAL A 62 1.82 3.25 9.77
CA VAL A 62 2.21 2.19 8.83
C VAL A 62 1.51 2.41 7.48
N ILE A 63 0.21 2.73 7.49
CA ILE A 63 -0.56 3.09 6.29
C ILE A 63 0.12 4.23 5.53
N TYR A 64 0.44 5.31 6.25
CA TYR A 64 1.06 6.49 5.66
C TYR A 64 2.42 6.14 5.03
N GLN A 65 3.25 5.35 5.71
CA GLN A 65 4.52 4.90 5.15
C GLN A 65 4.35 4.01 3.92
N ILE A 66 3.35 3.13 3.90
CA ILE A 66 3.04 2.30 2.73
C ILE A 66 2.72 3.19 1.52
N ALA A 67 1.82 4.16 1.67
CA ALA A 67 1.44 5.09 0.60
C ALA A 67 2.68 5.79 0.01
N LEU A 68 3.52 6.40 0.85
CA LEU A 68 4.75 7.05 0.42
C LEU A 68 5.71 6.11 -0.34
N LYS A 69 5.77 4.83 0.03
CA LYS A 69 6.64 3.85 -0.65
C LYS A 69 6.11 3.42 -2.00
N ILE A 70 4.79 3.37 -2.16
CA ILE A 70 4.15 3.07 -3.45
C ILE A 70 4.37 4.26 -4.38
N GLU A 71 4.03 5.47 -3.94
CA GLU A 71 4.21 6.71 -4.71
C GLU A 71 5.66 6.88 -5.20
N ALA A 72 6.64 6.64 -4.33
CA ALA A 72 8.06 6.72 -4.69
C ALA A 72 8.53 5.69 -5.74
N GLN A 73 7.74 4.66 -6.05
CA GLN A 73 8.03 3.66 -7.08
C GLN A 73 7.21 3.84 -8.36
N THR A 74 6.07 4.54 -8.29
CA THR A 74 5.13 4.68 -9.41
C THR A 74 5.13 6.08 -10.05
N VAL A 75 5.84 7.04 -9.45
CA VAL A 75 6.12 8.39 -10.00
C VAL A 75 7.40 8.41 -10.84
#